data_AF-A0A2G8KGS3-F1
#
_entry.id   AF-A0A2G8KGS3-F1
#
_cell.length_a   1.000
_cell.length_b   1.000
_cell.length_c   1.000
_cell.angle_alpha   90.00
_cell.angle_beta   90.00
_cell.angle_gamma   90.00
#
_symmetry.space_group_name_H-M   'P 1'
#
loop_
_entity.id
_entity.type
_entity.pdbx_description
1 polymer ?
#
loop_
_entity_poly.entity_id
_entity_poly.type
_entity_poly.pdbx_seq_one_letter_code
_entity_poly.pdbx_strand_id
1 'polypeptide(L)'
;MVAHIAHERPEIEIFSTVTRFFTYVIACVHNHMKIKKDANTEVPAFEKELAKLYRIAFDGLTRKNQQLTWENTYLVSELGQEFYDNYIRLGMFAQEVVFDISQCRYKTEARIWHKIICELYASHHLVSILSEGASSAASSIKVKETLNSINPLDLQYVYRFACGLNKSAADIIIKHLQETTEGRQFAILCMLEQEGQSDQFRQSVKDLVSREIEIFWDDSKLLQSSTIQVLEVASANQVIINLCIDTTPE
;
A
#
# COMPACT_ATOMS: atom_id res chain seq x y z
N MET A 1 -10.07 -6.71 15.59
CA MET A 1 -8.60 -6.56 15.64
C MET A 1 -8.21 -5.19 16.21
N VAL A 2 -8.51 -4.08 15.53
CA VAL A 2 -8.19 -2.70 16.00
C VAL A 2 -8.77 -2.38 17.38
N ALA A 3 -10.02 -2.77 17.67
CA ALA A 3 -10.64 -2.58 18.97
C ALA A 3 -9.92 -3.31 20.12
N HIS A 4 -9.30 -4.47 19.86
CA HIS A 4 -8.51 -5.18 20.86
C HIS A 4 -7.14 -4.53 21.07
N ILE A 5 -6.51 -4.05 20.00
CA ILE A 5 -5.25 -3.30 20.04
C ILE A 5 -5.41 -2.01 20.86
N ALA A 6 -6.54 -1.31 20.71
CA ALA A 6 -6.85 -0.09 21.45
C ALA A 6 -7.24 -0.35 22.92
N HIS A 7 -7.72 -1.56 23.27
CA HIS A 7 -8.12 -1.88 24.64
C HIS A 7 -6.94 -2.19 25.55
N GLU A 8 -5.85 -2.75 25.01
CA GLU A 8 -4.66 -3.14 25.78
C GLU A 8 -3.66 -2.00 26.03
N ARG A 9 -3.86 -0.82 25.41
CA ARG A 9 -2.96 0.33 25.56
C ARG A 9 -3.75 1.63 25.84
N PRO A 10 -3.60 2.24 27.04
CA PRO A 10 -4.34 3.44 27.42
C PRO A 10 -3.89 4.71 26.67
N GLU A 11 -2.71 4.69 26.06
CA GLU A 11 -2.24 5.75 25.16
C GLU A 11 -2.62 5.39 23.73
N ILE A 12 -3.58 6.11 23.16
CA ILE A 12 -3.90 6.02 21.73
C ILE A 12 -2.68 6.56 20.97
N GLU A 13 -1.92 5.67 20.34
CA GLU A 13 -0.84 6.09 19.46
C GLU A 13 -1.44 6.96 18.33
N ILE A 14 -1.03 8.23 18.29
CA ILE A 14 -1.44 9.15 17.23
C ILE A 14 -0.53 8.87 16.04
N PHE A 15 -1.11 8.27 14.99
CA PHE A 15 -0.40 8.04 13.74
C PHE A 15 -0.53 9.25 12.84
N SER A 16 0.61 9.83 12.47
CA SER A 16 0.70 10.94 11.51
C SER A 16 0.58 10.49 10.06
N THR A 17 0.76 9.18 9.79
CA THR A 17 0.77 8.62 8.43
C THR A 17 0.01 7.29 8.39
N VAL A 18 -0.58 6.96 7.24
CA VAL A 18 -1.31 5.70 7.06
C VAL A 18 -0.34 4.52 7.06
N THR A 19 0.86 4.72 6.52
CA THR A 19 1.94 3.71 6.54
C THR A 19 2.32 3.30 7.94
N ARG A 20 2.49 4.26 8.86
CA ARG A 20 2.86 3.97 10.24
C ARG A 20 1.74 3.22 10.97
N PHE A 21 0.49 3.63 10.78
CA PHE A 21 -0.67 2.93 11.32
C PHE A 21 -0.70 1.46 10.88
N PHE A 22 -0.62 1.20 9.58
CA PHE A 22 -0.69 -0.19 9.07
C PHE A 22 0.54 -1.02 9.44
N THR A 23 1.74 -0.43 9.42
CA THR A 23 2.97 -1.10 9.91
C THR A 23 2.81 -1.50 11.37
N TYR A 24 2.25 -0.63 12.21
CA TYR A 24 1.97 -0.92 13.61
C TYR A 24 0.94 -2.05 13.78
N VAL A 25 -0.15 -2.03 13.01
CA VAL A 25 -1.17 -3.11 13.03
C VAL A 25 -0.54 -4.47 12.70
N ILE A 26 0.29 -4.54 11.64
CA ILE A 26 0.99 -5.79 11.27
C ILE A 26 1.96 -6.23 12.36
N ALA A 27 2.73 -5.29 12.93
CA ALA A 27 3.64 -5.58 14.04
C ALA A 27 2.91 -6.16 15.26
N CYS A 28 1.73 -5.61 15.60
CA CYS A 28 0.89 -6.14 16.69
C CYS A 28 0.47 -7.59 16.43
N VAL A 29 0.03 -7.88 15.19
CA VAL A 29 -0.40 -9.23 14.79
C VAL A 29 0.77 -10.22 14.85
N HIS A 30 1.93 -9.85 14.32
CA HIS A 30 3.13 -10.69 14.38
C HIS A 30 3.62 -10.92 15.81
N ASN A 31 3.58 -9.88 16.67
CA ASN A 31 3.99 -9.99 18.06
C ASN A 31 3.04 -10.90 18.87
N HIS A 32 1.73 -10.81 18.61
CA HIS A 32 0.76 -11.74 19.20
C HIS A 32 1.07 -13.20 18.84
N MET A 33 1.58 -13.47 17.63
CA MET A 33 2.04 -14.80 17.25
C MET A 33 3.26 -15.24 18.07
N LYS A 34 4.26 -14.36 18.22
CA LYS A 34 5.48 -14.65 18.99
C LYS A 34 5.16 -15.06 20.43
N ILE A 35 4.25 -14.32 21.07
CA ILE A 35 3.79 -14.61 22.44
C ILE A 35 3.12 -15.99 22.49
N LYS A 36 2.30 -16.35 21.49
CA LYS A 36 1.64 -17.67 21.43
C LYS A 36 2.58 -18.84 21.18
N LYS A 37 3.80 -18.62 20.66
CA LYS A 37 4.77 -19.67 20.32
C LYS A 37 5.87 -19.89 21.37
N ASP A 38 5.77 -19.23 22.53
CA ASP A 38 6.85 -19.06 23.52
C ASP A 38 8.08 -18.35 22.95
N ALA A 39 8.45 -17.21 23.56
CA ALA A 39 9.51 -16.29 23.11
C ALA A 39 10.94 -16.88 23.05
N ASN A 40 11.11 -18.15 23.42
CA ASN A 40 12.39 -18.89 23.41
C ASN A 40 12.66 -19.66 22.11
N THR A 41 11.73 -19.65 21.15
CA THR A 41 12.00 -20.23 19.82
C THR A 41 12.62 -19.20 18.88
N GLU A 42 13.46 -19.68 17.97
CA GLU A 42 14.14 -18.92 16.91
C GLU A 42 13.21 -17.90 16.22
N VAL A 43 13.82 -16.87 15.59
CA VAL A 43 13.15 -15.93 14.67
C VAL A 43 12.06 -16.67 13.88
N PRO A 44 10.77 -16.37 14.09
CA PRO A 44 9.69 -17.16 13.53
C PRO A 44 9.84 -17.32 12.02
N ALA A 45 9.57 -18.52 11.48
CA ALA A 45 9.75 -18.83 10.06
C ALA A 45 9.11 -17.79 9.11
N PHE A 46 8.05 -17.11 9.57
CA PHE A 46 7.44 -16.05 8.78
C PHE A 46 8.36 -14.85 8.52
N GLU A 47 9.22 -14.45 9.45
CA GLU A 47 10.10 -13.29 9.25
C GLU A 47 11.16 -13.54 8.17
N LYS A 48 11.53 -14.81 7.94
CA LYS A 48 12.51 -15.21 6.91
C LYS A 48 11.92 -15.18 5.49
N GLU A 49 10.63 -15.48 5.36
CA GLU A 49 9.96 -15.67 4.06
C GLU A 49 9.05 -14.50 3.66
N LEU A 50 8.97 -13.44 4.47
CA LEU A 50 8.17 -12.24 4.18
C LEU A 50 8.50 -11.63 2.81
N ALA A 51 9.77 -11.67 2.38
CA ALA A 51 10.19 -11.19 1.06
C ALA A 51 9.48 -11.91 -0.10
N LYS A 52 9.23 -13.23 0.02
CA LYS A 52 8.48 -13.99 -0.98
C LYS A 52 7.01 -13.59 -0.97
N LEU A 53 6.41 -13.42 0.22
CA LEU A 53 5.02 -12.94 0.32
C LEU A 53 4.87 -11.54 -0.29
N TYR A 54 5.82 -10.64 -0.05
CA TYR A 54 5.83 -9.29 -0.61
C TYR A 54 5.84 -9.33 -2.15
N ARG A 55 6.68 -10.21 -2.71
CA ARG A 55 6.72 -10.44 -4.15
C ARG A 55 5.40 -11.01 -4.67
N ILE A 56 4.84 -12.04 -4.04
CA ILE A 56 3.55 -12.63 -4.45
C ILE A 56 2.44 -11.57 -4.46
N ALA A 57 2.38 -10.72 -3.43
CA ALA A 57 1.43 -9.62 -3.35
C ALA A 57 1.63 -8.61 -4.49
N PHE A 58 2.88 -8.22 -4.76
CA PHE A 58 3.23 -7.30 -5.84
C PHE A 58 2.88 -7.87 -7.22
N ASP A 59 3.33 -9.09 -7.52
CA ASP A 59 3.07 -9.79 -8.78
C ASP A 59 1.57 -10.06 -8.98
N GLY A 60 0.80 -10.21 -7.90
CA GLY A 60 -0.66 -10.36 -7.96
C GLY A 60 -1.36 -9.05 -8.32
N LEU A 61 -0.99 -7.95 -7.67
CA LEU A 61 -1.63 -6.64 -7.85
C LEU A 61 -1.29 -5.97 -9.19
N THR A 62 -0.10 -6.20 -9.75
CA THR A 62 0.38 -5.54 -10.97
C THR A 62 -0.02 -6.24 -12.27
N ARG A 63 -0.72 -7.38 -12.19
CA ARG A 63 -1.28 -8.05 -13.37
C ARG A 63 -2.45 -7.25 -13.96
N LYS A 64 -2.63 -7.36 -15.28
CA LYS A 64 -3.76 -6.75 -16.02
C LYS A 64 -5.12 -7.03 -15.34
N ASN A 65 -5.30 -8.26 -14.86
CA ASN A 65 -6.38 -8.63 -13.95
C ASN A 65 -5.75 -8.93 -12.61
N GLN A 66 -6.02 -8.08 -11.60
CA GLN A 66 -5.43 -8.23 -10.27
C GLN A 66 -5.74 -9.63 -9.72
N GLN A 67 -4.69 -10.35 -9.34
CA GLN A 67 -4.81 -11.63 -8.66
C GLN A 67 -4.68 -11.39 -7.16
N LEU A 68 -5.81 -11.51 -6.45
CA LEU A 68 -5.88 -11.36 -4.99
C LEU A 68 -6.06 -12.70 -4.27
N THR A 69 -6.15 -13.79 -5.01
CA THR A 69 -6.47 -15.11 -4.51
C THR A 69 -5.59 -16.15 -5.22
N TRP A 70 -5.09 -17.11 -4.47
CA TRP A 70 -4.17 -18.14 -4.93
C TRP A 70 -4.61 -19.50 -4.42
N GLU A 71 -4.36 -20.56 -5.19
CA GLU A 71 -4.55 -21.93 -4.68
C GLU A 71 -3.61 -22.16 -3.49
N ASN A 72 -4.10 -22.84 -2.45
CA ASN A 72 -3.31 -23.09 -1.23
C ASN A 72 -2.02 -23.86 -1.52
N THR A 73 -2.05 -24.80 -2.47
CA THR A 73 -0.90 -25.60 -2.90
C THR A 73 0.25 -24.72 -3.39
N TYR A 74 -0.05 -23.67 -4.16
CA TYR A 74 0.94 -22.70 -4.62
C TYR A 74 1.52 -21.87 -3.46
N LEU A 75 0.68 -21.37 -2.55
CA LEU A 75 1.17 -20.58 -1.42
C LEU A 75 2.04 -21.43 -0.47
N VAL A 76 1.68 -22.68 -0.23
CA VAL A 76 2.47 -23.63 0.56
C VAL A 76 3.80 -23.94 -0.13
N SER A 77 3.85 -24.09 -1.45
CA SER A 77 5.11 -24.35 -2.15
C SER A 77 6.07 -23.16 -2.10
N GLU A 78 5.56 -21.94 -2.18
CA GLU A 78 6.40 -20.73 -2.17
C GLU A 78 6.84 -20.33 -0.75
N LEU A 79 5.91 -20.35 0.21
CA LEU A 79 6.11 -19.80 1.56
C LEU A 79 6.47 -20.87 2.60
N GLY A 80 6.22 -22.15 2.30
CA GLY A 80 6.35 -23.26 3.22
C GLY A 80 5.09 -23.51 4.06
N GLN A 81 4.88 -24.77 4.43
CA GLN A 81 3.71 -25.22 5.20
C GLN A 81 3.57 -24.48 6.53
N GLU A 82 4.67 -24.36 7.28
CA GLU A 82 4.64 -23.71 8.60
C GLU A 82 4.23 -22.23 8.49
N PHE A 83 4.75 -21.49 7.50
CA PHE A 83 4.36 -20.10 7.24
C PHE A 83 2.86 -20.00 7.02
N TYR A 84 2.36 -20.82 6.09
CA TYR A 84 0.99 -20.81 5.65
C TYR A 84 0.02 -21.07 6.81
N ASP A 85 0.27 -22.13 7.59
CA ASP A 85 -0.58 -22.49 8.74
C ASP A 85 -0.59 -21.40 9.82
N ASN A 86 0.55 -20.77 10.06
CA ASN A 86 0.65 -19.66 11.00
C ASN A 86 -0.17 -18.44 10.54
N TYR A 87 -0.10 -18.09 9.26
CA TYR A 87 -0.84 -16.95 8.70
C TYR A 87 -2.35 -17.19 8.67
N ILE A 88 -2.78 -18.44 8.45
CA ILE A 88 -4.17 -18.84 8.62
C ILE A 88 -4.60 -18.70 10.08
N ARG A 89 -3.81 -19.22 11.03
CA ARG A 89 -4.12 -19.16 12.46
C ARG A 89 -4.21 -17.72 13.00
N LEU A 90 -3.45 -16.80 12.41
CA LEU A 90 -3.54 -15.37 12.73
C LEU A 90 -4.71 -14.65 12.07
N GLY A 91 -5.37 -15.25 11.08
CA GLY A 91 -6.36 -14.57 10.26
C GLY A 91 -5.74 -13.57 9.27
N MET A 92 -4.45 -13.72 8.94
CA MET A 92 -3.80 -12.93 7.89
C MET A 92 -4.10 -13.49 6.49
N PHE A 93 -4.31 -14.80 6.41
CA PHE A 93 -4.92 -15.44 5.26
C PHE A 93 -6.36 -15.84 5.57
N ALA A 94 -7.24 -15.63 4.60
CA ALA A 94 -8.59 -16.17 4.57
C ALA A 94 -8.63 -17.31 3.55
N GLN A 95 -9.18 -18.46 3.94
CA GLN A 95 -9.34 -19.65 3.10
C GLN A 95 -10.80 -19.85 2.69
N GLU A 96 -11.00 -20.21 1.43
CA GLU A 96 -12.31 -20.52 0.86
C GLU A 96 -12.20 -21.77 -0.01
N VAL A 97 -13.20 -22.64 0.07
CA VAL A 97 -13.32 -23.78 -0.86
C VAL A 97 -14.17 -23.33 -2.04
N VAL A 98 -13.60 -23.40 -3.23
CA VAL A 98 -14.25 -22.95 -4.46
C VAL A 98 -14.38 -24.10 -5.45
N PHE A 99 -15.43 -24.08 -6.26
CA PHE A 99 -15.60 -25.04 -7.35
C PHE A 99 -14.98 -24.46 -8.63
N ASP A 100 -13.90 -25.09 -9.11
CA ASP A 100 -13.27 -24.74 -10.37
C ASP A 100 -14.08 -25.34 -11.53
N ILE A 101 -14.80 -24.49 -12.25
CA ILE A 101 -15.65 -24.90 -13.38
C ILE A 101 -14.78 -25.50 -14.51
N SER A 102 -13.59 -24.94 -14.76
CA SER A 102 -12.73 -25.37 -15.85
C SER A 102 -12.15 -26.77 -15.63
N GLN A 103 -11.89 -27.12 -14.36
CA GLN A 103 -11.33 -28.40 -13.97
C GLN A 103 -12.37 -29.36 -13.34
N CYS A 104 -13.62 -28.91 -13.23
CA CYS A 104 -14.74 -29.64 -12.61
C CYS A 104 -14.39 -30.26 -11.24
N ARG A 105 -13.65 -29.52 -10.40
CA ARG A 105 -13.20 -30.00 -9.08
C ARG A 105 -13.27 -28.90 -8.03
N TYR A 106 -13.43 -29.31 -6.78
CA TYR A 106 -13.24 -28.41 -5.65
C TYR A 106 -11.74 -28.18 -5.42
N LYS A 107 -11.38 -26.93 -5.12
CA LYS A 107 -10.03 -26.55 -4.70
C LYS A 107 -10.11 -25.56 -3.53
N THR A 108 -9.06 -25.51 -2.74
CA THR A 108 -8.94 -24.55 -1.66
C THR A 108 -8.11 -23.38 -2.15
N GLU A 109 -8.70 -22.20 -2.08
CA GLU A 109 -8.02 -20.95 -2.38
C GLU A 109 -7.82 -20.15 -1.09
N ALA A 110 -6.76 -19.35 -1.07
CA ALA A 110 -6.48 -18.43 0.01
C ALA A 110 -6.13 -17.04 -0.51
N ARG A 111 -6.51 -16.03 0.27
CA ARG A 111 -6.20 -14.62 0.01
C ARG A 111 -5.66 -13.95 1.26
N ILE A 112 -4.86 -12.90 1.06
CA ILE A 112 -4.55 -11.96 2.13
C ILE A 112 -5.86 -11.31 2.58
N TRP A 113 -6.08 -11.25 3.89
CA TRP A 113 -7.39 -10.91 4.48
C TRP A 113 -8.00 -9.60 3.95
N HIS A 114 -7.17 -8.59 3.69
CA HIS A 114 -7.60 -7.32 3.10
C HIS A 114 -6.69 -6.86 1.97
N LYS A 115 -7.28 -6.26 0.93
CA LYS A 115 -6.53 -5.67 -0.20
C LYS A 115 -5.50 -4.65 0.28
N ILE A 116 -5.83 -3.79 1.24
CA ILE A 116 -4.87 -2.79 1.76
C ILE A 116 -3.65 -3.42 2.44
N ILE A 117 -3.80 -4.60 3.09
CA ILE A 117 -2.67 -5.35 3.64
C ILE A 117 -1.83 -5.96 2.49
N CYS A 118 -2.49 -6.44 1.43
CA CYS A 118 -1.81 -6.87 0.21
C CYS A 118 -1.00 -5.72 -0.41
N GLU A 119 -1.57 -4.51 -0.49
CA GLU A 119 -0.88 -3.32 -0.98
C GLU A 119 0.31 -2.91 -0.09
N LEU A 120 0.19 -3.05 1.24
CA LEU A 120 1.32 -2.86 2.16
C LEU A 120 2.44 -3.86 1.87
N TYR A 121 2.13 -5.15 1.74
CA TYR A 121 3.12 -6.16 1.41
C TYR A 121 3.77 -5.93 0.04
N ALA A 122 2.98 -5.57 -0.97
CA ALA A 122 3.50 -5.21 -2.28
C ALA A 122 4.41 -3.97 -2.22
N SER A 123 4.11 -3.00 -1.37
CA SER A 123 4.93 -1.79 -1.21
C SER A 123 6.34 -2.09 -0.69
N HIS A 124 6.50 -3.08 0.19
CA HIS A 124 7.83 -3.53 0.61
C HIS A 124 8.65 -4.10 -0.56
N HIS A 125 8.00 -4.83 -1.48
CA HIS A 125 8.68 -5.32 -2.68
C HIS A 125 9.04 -4.17 -3.63
N LEU A 126 8.12 -3.21 -3.83
CA LEU A 126 8.38 -2.02 -4.62
C LEU A 126 9.60 -1.25 -4.08
N VAL A 127 9.70 -1.05 -2.76
CA VAL A 127 10.87 -0.42 -2.13
C VAL A 127 12.16 -1.19 -2.42
N SER A 128 12.14 -2.53 -2.39
CA SER A 128 13.30 -3.35 -2.77
C SER A 128 13.74 -3.08 -4.21
N ILE A 129 12.79 -3.10 -5.15
CA ILE A 129 13.05 -2.83 -6.59
C ILE A 129 13.66 -1.43 -6.78
N LEU A 130 13.08 -0.42 -6.13
CA LEU A 130 13.55 0.97 -6.24
C LEU A 130 14.93 1.17 -5.61
N SER A 131 15.20 0.49 -4.50
CA SER A 131 16.49 0.56 -3.81
C SER A 131 17.61 -0.11 -4.62
N GLU A 132 17.35 -1.29 -5.18
CA GLU A 132 18.27 -1.98 -6.10
C GLU A 132 18.45 -1.19 -7.41
N GLY A 133 17.35 -0.56 -7.85
CA GLY A 133 17.18 0.25 -9.05
C GLY A 133 18.13 1.43 -9.19
N ALA A 134 18.64 1.98 -8.09
CA ALA A 134 19.46 3.19 -8.05
C ALA A 134 20.92 2.99 -8.53
N SER A 135 21.31 1.76 -8.86
CA SER A 135 22.73 1.38 -9.00
C SER A 135 23.29 1.39 -10.44
N SER A 136 22.46 1.49 -11.49
CA SER A 136 22.88 1.42 -12.90
C SER A 136 21.88 2.00 -13.91
N ALA A 137 22.29 2.21 -15.17
CA ALA A 137 21.39 2.65 -16.24
C ALA A 137 20.33 1.59 -16.61
N ALA A 138 20.71 0.30 -16.69
CA ALA A 138 19.76 -0.79 -16.95
C ALA A 138 18.71 -0.92 -15.84
N SER A 139 19.09 -0.63 -14.60
CA SER A 139 18.18 -0.66 -13.46
C SER A 139 17.21 0.54 -13.45
N SER A 140 17.58 1.68 -14.04
CA SER A 140 16.65 2.81 -14.22
C SER A 140 15.50 2.53 -15.19
N ILE A 141 15.75 1.76 -16.26
CA ILE A 141 14.71 1.32 -17.21
C ILE A 141 13.72 0.40 -16.50
N LYS A 142 14.24 -0.60 -15.77
CA LYS A 142 13.43 -1.53 -14.98
C LYS A 142 12.56 -0.81 -13.95
N VAL A 143 13.09 0.22 -13.28
CA VAL A 143 12.32 1.07 -12.35
C VAL A 143 11.17 1.76 -13.08
N LYS A 144 11.42 2.39 -14.22
CA LYS A 144 10.37 3.09 -14.98
C LYS A 144 9.29 2.13 -15.48
N GLU A 145 9.67 0.98 -16.03
CA GLU A 145 8.73 -0.06 -16.47
C GLU A 145 7.86 -0.57 -15.31
N THR A 146 8.48 -0.80 -14.15
CA THR A 146 7.78 -1.22 -12.93
C THR A 146 6.76 -0.18 -12.50
N LEU A 147 7.15 1.09 -12.43
CA LEU A 147 6.24 2.18 -12.04
C LEU A 147 5.10 2.36 -13.04
N ASN A 148 5.39 2.27 -14.35
CA ASN A 148 4.38 2.32 -15.41
C ASN A 148 3.38 1.15 -15.36
N SER A 149 3.75 0.01 -14.75
CA SER A 149 2.86 -1.15 -14.60
C SER A 149 1.83 -0.99 -13.48
N ILE A 150 2.02 -0.01 -12.58
CA ILE A 150 1.17 0.22 -11.43
C ILE A 150 0.23 1.39 -11.76
N ASN A 151 -1.06 1.12 -11.85
CA ASN A 151 -2.03 2.21 -11.98
C ASN A 151 -2.15 2.94 -10.62
N PRO A 152 -1.76 4.23 -10.52
CA PRO A 152 -1.86 4.97 -9.26
C PRO A 152 -3.30 5.11 -8.76
N LEU A 153 -4.30 5.04 -9.65
CA LEU A 153 -5.72 5.05 -9.27
C LEU A 153 -6.13 3.73 -8.60
N ASP A 154 -5.69 2.59 -9.11
CA ASP A 154 -6.14 1.29 -8.59
C ASP A 154 -5.34 0.80 -7.36
N LEU A 155 -4.12 1.33 -7.20
CA LEU A 155 -3.10 0.87 -6.25
C LEU A 155 -2.42 2.03 -5.50
N GLN A 156 -3.19 3.08 -5.19
CA GLN A 156 -2.65 4.26 -4.50
C GLN A 156 -1.91 3.92 -3.19
N TYR A 157 -2.33 2.88 -2.45
CA TYR A 157 -1.69 2.57 -1.17
C TYR A 157 -0.34 1.87 -1.37
N VAL A 158 -0.12 1.18 -2.50
CA VAL A 158 1.22 0.67 -2.84
C VAL A 158 2.23 1.82 -2.89
N TYR A 159 1.87 2.93 -3.55
CA TYR A 159 2.73 4.12 -3.63
C TYR A 159 2.87 4.82 -2.28
N ARG A 160 1.75 5.09 -1.59
CA ARG A 160 1.76 5.77 -0.28
C ARG A 160 2.60 4.99 0.73
N PHE A 161 2.38 3.70 0.86
CA PHE A 161 3.15 2.84 1.75
C PHE A 161 4.62 2.80 1.37
N ALA A 162 4.96 2.64 0.08
CA ALA A 162 6.35 2.63 -0.35
C ALA A 162 7.07 3.95 0.02
N CYS A 163 6.37 5.09 -0.11
CA CYS A 163 6.89 6.37 0.33
C CYS A 163 7.12 6.39 1.84
N GLY A 164 6.10 6.07 2.64
CA GLY A 164 6.24 6.06 4.10
C GLY A 164 7.24 5.05 4.65
N LEU A 165 7.54 3.98 3.91
CA LEU A 165 8.54 2.97 4.25
C LEU A 165 9.98 3.41 3.95
N ASN A 166 10.20 4.21 2.90
CA ASN A 166 11.54 4.59 2.48
C ASN A 166 11.58 5.94 1.75
N LYS A 167 12.37 6.88 2.29
CA LYS A 167 12.52 8.24 1.75
C LYS A 167 13.08 8.30 0.33
N SER A 168 14.10 7.50 0.01
CA SER A 168 14.68 7.46 -1.33
C SER A 168 13.69 6.91 -2.36
N ALA A 169 12.91 5.89 -1.98
CA ALA A 169 11.81 5.38 -2.80
C ALA A 169 10.73 6.46 -3.01
N ALA A 170 10.41 7.22 -1.95
CA ALA A 170 9.47 8.32 -2.03
C ALA A 170 9.89 9.37 -3.08
N ASP A 171 11.14 9.80 -3.06
CA ASP A 171 11.66 10.79 -4.03
C ASP A 171 11.50 10.30 -5.48
N ILE A 172 11.77 9.02 -5.75
CA ILE A 172 11.62 8.41 -7.08
C ILE A 172 10.14 8.35 -7.50
N ILE A 173 9.28 7.87 -6.60
CA ILE A 173 7.84 7.72 -6.84
C ILE A 173 7.19 9.09 -7.09
N ILE A 174 7.46 10.06 -6.21
CA ILE A 174 6.92 11.42 -6.32
C ILE A 174 7.31 12.04 -7.65
N LYS A 175 8.60 11.95 -8.03
CA LYS A 175 9.07 12.48 -9.31
C LYS A 175 8.35 11.84 -10.50
N HIS A 176 8.14 10.53 -10.46
CA HIS A 176 7.41 9.81 -11.50
C HIS A 176 5.94 10.24 -11.58
N LEU A 177 5.24 10.31 -10.45
CA LEU A 177 3.83 10.70 -10.41
C LEU A 177 3.63 12.15 -10.88
N GLN A 178 4.61 13.04 -10.66
CA GLN A 178 4.55 14.43 -11.11
C GLN A 178 4.64 14.61 -12.64
N GLU A 179 4.93 13.56 -13.41
CA GLU A 179 4.97 13.61 -14.89
C GLU A 179 3.59 13.81 -15.52
N THR A 180 2.50 13.54 -14.78
CA THR A 180 1.10 13.65 -15.27
C THR A 180 0.25 14.54 -14.36
N THR A 181 -0.84 15.12 -14.89
CA THR A 181 -1.73 15.98 -14.09
C THR A 181 -2.41 15.21 -12.96
N GLU A 182 -2.99 14.05 -13.27
CA GLU A 182 -3.63 13.14 -12.30
C GLU A 182 -2.61 12.68 -11.25
N GLY A 183 -1.43 12.23 -11.69
CA GLY A 183 -0.37 11.76 -10.79
C GLY A 183 0.12 12.82 -9.80
N ARG A 184 0.09 14.11 -10.15
CA ARG A 184 0.45 15.19 -9.19
C ARG A 184 -0.45 15.22 -7.95
N GLN A 185 -1.75 14.94 -8.08
CA GLN A 185 -2.65 14.84 -6.92
C GLN A 185 -2.23 13.69 -6.01
N PHE A 186 -1.89 12.52 -6.59
CA PHE A 186 -1.40 11.36 -5.85
C PHE A 186 0.00 11.57 -5.25
N ALA A 187 0.84 12.36 -5.90
CA ALA A 187 2.18 12.70 -5.39
C ALA A 187 2.09 13.42 -4.04
N ILE A 188 1.08 14.28 -3.83
CA ILE A 188 0.87 14.93 -2.52
C ILE A 188 0.52 13.90 -1.45
N LEU A 189 -0.37 12.95 -1.74
CA LEU A 189 -0.69 11.88 -0.78
C LEU A 189 0.54 11.06 -0.40
N CYS A 190 1.45 10.84 -1.35
CA CYS A 190 2.73 10.19 -1.10
C CYS A 190 3.65 11.03 -0.22
N MET A 191 3.67 12.36 -0.40
CA MET A 191 4.45 13.26 0.46
C MET A 191 3.92 13.30 1.89
N LEU A 192 2.61 13.15 2.12
CA LEU A 192 2.02 13.08 3.46
C LEU A 192 2.52 11.90 4.29
N GLU A 193 3.03 10.86 3.62
CA GLU A 193 3.61 9.70 4.29
C GLU A 193 5.05 9.94 4.75
N GLN A 194 5.68 11.05 4.34
CA GLN A 194 7.00 11.47 4.84
C GLN A 194 6.86 12.23 6.17
N GLU A 195 7.53 11.77 7.22
CA GLU A 195 7.59 12.50 8.48
C GLU A 195 8.42 13.80 8.32
N GLY A 196 7.80 14.95 8.60
CA GLY A 196 8.39 16.27 8.45
C GLY A 196 7.94 17.00 7.18
N GLN A 197 7.15 18.06 7.34
CA GLN A 197 6.74 18.91 6.23
C GLN A 197 7.94 19.75 5.78
N SER A 198 8.54 19.40 4.63
CA SER A 198 9.62 20.20 4.03
C SER A 198 9.07 21.42 3.28
N ASP A 199 9.93 22.41 3.01
CA ASP A 199 9.58 23.52 2.12
C ASP A 199 9.13 23.04 0.73
N GLN A 200 9.70 21.93 0.26
CA GLN A 200 9.31 21.26 -0.99
C GLN A 200 7.86 20.74 -0.95
N PHE A 201 7.42 20.21 0.20
CA PHE A 201 6.03 19.80 0.38
C PHE A 201 5.08 21.01 0.30
N ARG A 202 5.39 22.09 1.04
CA ARG A 202 4.59 23.33 1.00
C ARG A 202 4.52 23.90 -0.42
N GLN A 203 5.65 23.89 -1.13
CA GLN A 203 5.70 24.35 -2.53
C GLN A 203 4.90 23.44 -3.45
N SER A 204 4.96 22.11 -3.28
CA SER A 204 4.20 21.16 -4.12
C SER A 204 2.69 21.29 -3.90
N VAL A 205 2.26 21.48 -2.64
CA VAL A 205 0.87 21.79 -2.30
C VAL A 205 0.45 23.10 -2.97
N LYS A 206 1.27 24.15 -2.85
CA LYS A 206 1.01 25.43 -3.50
C LYS A 206 0.91 25.30 -5.01
N ASP A 207 1.84 24.62 -5.65
CA ASP A 207 1.87 24.45 -7.11
C ASP A 207 0.65 23.65 -7.62
N LEU A 208 0.19 22.65 -6.86
CA LEU A 208 -0.99 21.88 -7.22
C LEU A 208 -2.27 22.72 -7.12
N VAL A 209 -2.47 23.44 -6.01
CA VAL A 209 -3.68 24.23 -5.78
C VAL A 209 -3.66 25.62 -6.41
N SER A 210 -2.52 26.05 -6.98
CA SER A 210 -2.41 27.28 -7.77
C SER A 210 -3.10 27.17 -9.12
N ARG A 211 -3.28 25.94 -9.62
CA ARG A 211 -4.15 25.66 -10.75
C ARG A 211 -5.57 25.45 -10.22
N GLU A 212 -6.56 25.72 -11.06
CA GLU A 212 -7.94 25.38 -10.74
C GLU A 212 -8.04 23.87 -10.48
N ILE A 213 -8.51 23.51 -9.29
CA ILE A 213 -8.82 22.13 -8.94
C ILE A 213 -10.26 21.90 -9.37
N GLU A 214 -10.44 20.98 -10.30
CA GLU A 214 -11.76 20.54 -10.75
C GLU A 214 -12.14 19.28 -9.98
N ILE A 215 -13.35 19.26 -9.44
CA ILE A 215 -14.00 18.05 -8.91
C ILE A 215 -15.21 17.80 -9.80
N PHE A 216 -15.17 16.68 -10.52
CA PHE A 216 -16.25 16.26 -11.40
C PHE A 216 -17.16 15.25 -10.72
N TRP A 217 -18.41 15.18 -11.17
CA TRP A 217 -19.40 14.24 -10.65
C TRP A 217 -19.08 12.78 -11.01
N ASP A 218 -18.41 12.56 -12.14
CA ASP A 218 -17.98 11.24 -12.64
C ASP A 218 -16.59 10.83 -12.13
N ASP A 219 -15.92 11.69 -11.36
CA ASP A 219 -14.71 11.33 -10.65
C ASP A 219 -14.96 10.11 -9.75
N SER A 220 -14.01 9.17 -9.76
CA SER A 220 -14.09 8.04 -8.83
C SER A 220 -14.13 8.55 -7.38
N LYS A 221 -14.85 7.84 -6.51
CA LYS A 221 -14.86 8.13 -5.05
C LYS A 221 -13.45 8.26 -4.48
N LEU A 222 -12.50 7.52 -5.04
CA LEU A 222 -11.10 7.58 -4.66
C LEU A 222 -10.49 8.93 -5.02
N LEU A 223 -10.63 9.36 -6.28
CA LEU A 223 -10.13 10.63 -6.77
C LEU A 223 -10.72 11.80 -5.97
N GLN A 224 -12.03 11.79 -5.73
CA GLN A 224 -12.69 12.78 -4.87
C GLN A 224 -12.11 12.80 -3.44
N SER A 225 -11.92 11.62 -2.82
CA SER A 225 -11.36 11.51 -1.47
C SER A 225 -9.90 11.97 -1.39
N SER A 226 -9.13 11.73 -2.45
CA SER A 226 -7.74 12.17 -2.61
C SER A 226 -7.66 13.68 -2.78
N THR A 227 -8.53 14.26 -3.61
CA THR A 227 -8.65 15.71 -3.79
C THR A 227 -9.04 16.39 -2.49
N ILE A 228 -10.00 15.85 -1.73
CA ILE A 228 -10.37 16.39 -0.41
C ILE A 228 -9.16 16.42 0.54
N GLN A 229 -8.37 15.35 0.63
CA GLN A 229 -7.16 15.32 1.47
C GLN A 229 -6.14 16.38 1.05
N VAL A 230 -5.95 16.60 -0.25
CA VAL A 230 -5.11 17.69 -0.76
C VAL A 230 -5.63 19.06 -0.31
N LEU A 231 -6.94 19.29 -0.39
CA LEU A 231 -7.57 20.55 0.02
C LEU A 231 -7.45 20.80 1.52
N GLU A 232 -7.64 19.76 2.35
CA GLU A 232 -7.44 19.83 3.81
C GLU A 232 -6.00 20.25 4.15
N VAL A 233 -5.03 19.66 3.45
CA VAL A 233 -3.60 19.97 3.60
C VAL A 233 -3.29 21.41 3.15
N ALA A 234 -3.82 21.84 2.01
CA ALA A 234 -3.66 23.20 1.52
C ALA A 234 -4.24 24.23 2.50
N SER A 235 -5.43 23.96 3.03
CA SER A 235 -6.09 24.76 4.06
C SER A 235 -5.24 24.83 5.34
N ALA A 236 -4.75 23.70 5.83
CA ALA A 236 -3.87 23.64 7.01
C ALA A 236 -2.56 24.44 6.83
N ASN A 237 -2.10 24.59 5.59
CA ASN A 237 -0.91 25.37 5.23
C ASN A 237 -1.20 26.82 4.82
N GLN A 238 -2.45 27.28 4.95
CA GLN A 238 -2.90 28.64 4.61
C GLN A 238 -2.63 29.01 3.14
N VAL A 239 -2.75 28.04 2.24
CA VAL A 239 -2.61 28.27 0.80
C VAL A 239 -3.97 28.66 0.23
N ILE A 240 -4.00 29.67 -0.65
CA ILE A 240 -5.23 30.07 -1.37
C ILE A 240 -5.59 28.95 -2.35
N ILE A 241 -6.84 28.51 -2.32
CA ILE A 241 -7.37 27.42 -3.13
C ILE A 241 -8.33 28.01 -4.16
N ASN A 242 -8.09 27.70 -5.43
CA ASN A 242 -9.06 27.93 -6.51
C ASN A 242 -9.75 26.60 -6.84
N LEU A 243 -11.03 26.50 -6.49
CA LEU A 243 -11.81 25.27 -6.62
C LEU A 243 -12.99 25.48 -7.57
N CYS A 244 -13.11 24.61 -8.57
CA CYS A 244 -14.29 24.47 -9.42
C CYS A 244 -14.98 23.15 -9.10
N ILE A 245 -16.28 23.20 -8.81
CA ILE A 245 -17.09 22.02 -8.55
C ILE A 245 -18.12 21.94 -9.67
N ASP A 246 -18.01 20.93 -10.53
CA ASP A 246 -19.04 20.67 -11.53
C ASP A 246 -20.17 19.88 -10.87
N THR A 247 -21.28 20.57 -10.60
CA THR A 247 -22.44 20.00 -9.93
C THR A 247 -23.52 19.52 -10.88
N THR A 248 -23.28 19.38 -12.19
CA THR A 248 -24.36 19.10 -13.16
C THR A 248 -25.08 17.76 -12.90
N PRO A 249 -26.36 17.79 -12.51
CA PRO A 249 -27.22 16.61 -12.50
C PRO A 249 -28.06 16.58 -13.79
N GLU A 250 -28.00 15.50 -14.56
CA GLU A 250 -29.07 15.18 -15.51
C GLU A 250 -30.31 14.64 -14.78
#